data_AF-A0A0D7KC94-F1
#
_entry.id   AF-A0A0D7KC94-F1
#
_cell.length_a   1.000
_cell.length_b   1.000
_cell.length_c   1.000
_cell.angle_alpha   90.00
_cell.angle_beta   90.00
_cell.angle_gamma   90.00
#
_symmetry.space_group_name_H-M   'P 1'
#
loop_
_entity.id
_entity.type
_entity.pdbx_description
1 polymer ?
#
loop_
_entity_poly.entity_id
_entity_poly.type
_entity_poly.pdbx_seq_one_letter_code
_entity_poly.pdbx_strand_id
1 'polypeptide(L)' 'MGLTVEVLNDLEASNLQAASQAALMENNAIALIELLEMLWSCNLEGANTVIDAVLQRLLQLRAAR' A
#
# COMPACT_ATOMS: atom_id res chain seq x y z
N MET A 1 14.38 -1.52 -1.14
CA MET A 1 13.52 -2.72 -1.21
C MET A 1 12.22 -2.28 -1.87
N GLY A 2 11.55 -3.11 -2.66
CA GLY A 2 10.31 -2.69 -3.34
C GLY A 2 9.17 -2.48 -2.35
N LEU A 3 8.29 -1.50 -2.61
CA LEU A 3 7.16 -1.12 -1.75
C LEU A 3 6.38 -2.34 -1.26
N THR A 4 6.07 -3.29 -2.16
CA THR A 4 5.30 -4.49 -1.82
C THR A 4 5.98 -5.33 -0.74
N VAL A 5 7.30 -5.50 -0.81
CA VAL A 5 8.04 -6.29 0.18
C VAL A 5 8.04 -5.56 1.54
N GLU A 6 8.22 -4.25 1.52
CA GLU A 6 8.20 -3.42 2.74
C GLU A 6 6.85 -3.49 3.44
N VAL A 7 5.77 -3.28 2.70
CA VAL A 7 4.40 -3.35 3.21
C VAL A 7 4.03 -4.74 3.73
N LEU A 8 4.43 -5.80 3.04
CA LEU A 8 4.16 -7.17 3.49
C LEU A 8 4.91 -7.50 4.79
N ASN A 9 6.17 -7.07 4.91
CA ASN A 9 6.94 -7.25 6.14
C ASN A 9 6.31 -6.50 7.32
N ASP A 10 5.86 -5.26 7.10
CA ASP A 10 5.19 -4.47 8.13
C ASP A 10 3.83 -5.07 8.52
N LEU A 11 3.08 -5.62 7.57
CA LEU A 11 1.84 -6.35 7.85
C LEU A 11 2.09 -7.63 8.65
N GLU A 12 3.13 -8.41 8.32
CA GLU A 12 3.52 -9.60 9.08
C GLU A 12 3.95 -9.25 10.51
N ALA A 13 4.55 -8.08 10.71
CA ALA A 13 4.88 -7.53 12.03
C ALA A 13 3.71 -6.85 12.75
N SER A 14 2.49 -6.92 12.19
CA SER A 14 1.29 -6.21 12.67
C SER A 14 1.45 -4.69 12.79
N ASN A 15 2.41 -4.11 12.05
CA ASN A 15 2.71 -2.69 12.04
C ASN A 15 1.92 -1.98 10.91
N LEU A 16 0.59 -1.94 11.07
CA LEU A 16 -0.32 -1.38 10.06
C LEU A 16 -0.03 0.10 9.76
N GLN A 17 0.49 0.83 10.75
CA GLN A 17 0.82 2.24 10.59
C GLN A 17 2.02 2.43 9.65
N ALA A 18 3.09 1.65 9.83
CA ALA A 18 4.24 1.72 8.94
C ALA A 18 3.88 1.27 7.50
N ALA A 19 3.15 0.17 7.36
CA ALA A 19 2.67 -0.31 6.07
C ALA A 19 1.84 0.74 5.30
N SER A 20 0.90 1.39 5.99
CA SER A 20 0.06 2.44 5.41
C SER A 20 0.86 3.68 5.06
N GLN A 21 1.85 4.03 5.89
CA GLN A 21 2.71 5.18 5.65
C GLN A 21 3.64 4.97 4.44
N ALA A 22 4.20 3.77 4.29
CA ALA A 22 4.98 3.41 3.10
C ALA A 22 4.15 3.57 1.82
N ALA A 23 2.90 3.09 1.81
CA ALA A 23 1.98 3.28 0.69
C ALA A 23 1.67 4.77 0.41
N LEU A 24 1.44 5.58 1.44
CA LEU A 24 1.14 7.02 1.28
C LEU A 24 2.32 7.84 0.76
N MET A 25 3.56 7.40 1.01
CA MET A 25 4.76 8.12 0.58
C MET A 25 5.21 7.74 -0.84
N GLU A 26 4.69 6.66 -1.40
CA GLU A 26 5.01 6.23 -2.77
C GLU A 26 4.46 7.22 -3.82
N ASN A 27 5.26 7.48 -4.84
CA ASN A 27 4.92 8.35 -5.98
C ASN A 27 4.73 7.57 -7.28
N ASN A 28 5.22 6.34 -7.33
CA ASN A 28 5.05 5.45 -8.45
C ASN A 28 3.66 4.79 -8.43
N ALA A 29 2.77 5.31 -9.27
CA ALA A 29 1.42 4.75 -9.42
C ALA A 29 1.39 3.29 -9.85
N ILE A 30 2.41 2.81 -10.59
CA ILE A 30 2.48 1.40 -11.02
C ILE A 30 2.73 0.51 -9.80
N ALA A 31 3.70 0.87 -8.94
CA ALA A 31 4.00 0.11 -7.72
C ALA A 31 2.80 0.08 -6.75
N LEU A 32 2.04 1.17 -6.68
CA LEU A 32 0.80 1.24 -5.90
C LEU A 32 -0.29 0.30 -6.44
N ILE A 33 -0.44 0.20 -7.76
CA ILE A 33 -1.40 -0.72 -8.39
C ILE A 33 -0.98 -2.18 -8.17
N GLU A 34 0.30 -2.50 -8.35
CA GLU A 34 0.82 -3.85 -8.09
C GLU A 34 0.61 -4.28 -6.63
N LEU A 35 0.85 -3.36 -5.68
CA LEU A 35 0.56 -3.60 -4.28
C LEU A 35 -0.92 -3.85 -4.03
N LEU A 36 -1.81 -3.06 -4.65
CA LEU A 36 -3.25 -3.21 -4.51
C LEU A 36 -3.74 -4.59 -4.98
N GLU A 37 -3.25 -5.06 -6.13
CA GLU A 37 -3.58 -6.39 -6.67
C GLU A 37 -3.13 -7.52 -5.73
N MET A 38 -1.93 -7.39 -5.16
CA MET A 38 -1.41 -8.34 -4.18
C MET A 38 -2.24 -8.36 -2.89
N LEU A 39 -2.55 -7.20 -2.31
CA LEU A 39 -3.31 -7.10 -1.06
C LEU A 39 -4.72 -7.68 -1.20
N TRP A 40 -5.38 -7.48 -2.35
CA TRP A 40 -6.67 -8.13 -2.63
C TRP A 40 -6.58 -9.64 -2.78
N SER A 41 -5.45 -10.16 -3.23
CA SER A 41 -5.26 -11.60 -3.46
C SER A 41 -4.87 -12.37 -2.20
N CYS A 42 -4.16 -11.74 -1.26
CA CYS A 42 -3.54 -12.44 -0.13
C CYS A 42 -4.39 -12.57 1.14
N ASN A 43 -5.58 -11.95 1.20
CA ASN A 43 -6.50 -11.97 2.36
C ASN A 43 -5.77 -11.84 3.73
N LEU A 44 -4.88 -10.85 3.82
CA LEU A 44 -4.07 -10.60 5.03
C LEU A 44 -4.87 -9.78 6.05
N GLU A 45 -4.65 -10.08 7.33
CA GLU A 45 -5.22 -9.27 8.42
C GLU A 45 -4.64 -7.85 8.37
N GLY A 46 -5.51 -6.83 8.48
CA GLY A 46 -5.10 -5.43 8.38
C GLY A 46 -4.83 -4.92 6.96
N ALA A 47 -4.93 -5.77 5.92
CA ALA A 47 -4.76 -5.34 4.52
C ALA A 47 -5.70 -4.20 4.11
N ASN A 48 -6.93 -4.18 4.63
CA ASN A 48 -7.92 -3.14 4.32
C ASN A 48 -7.40 -1.72 4.64
N THR A 49 -6.68 -1.55 5.75
CA THR A 49 -6.11 -0.25 6.13
C THR A 49 -5.07 0.21 5.13
N VAL A 50 -4.24 -0.71 4.63
CA VAL A 50 -3.23 -0.41 3.61
C VAL A 50 -3.88 -0.19 2.24
N ILE A 51 -4.92 -0.94 1.90
CA ILE A 51 -5.72 -0.73 0.68
C ILE A 51 -6.28 0.69 0.65
N ASP A 52 -6.87 1.17 1.75
CA ASP A 52 -7.39 2.52 1.85
C ASP A 52 -6.29 3.58 1.63
N ALA A 53 -5.10 3.37 2.21
CA ALA A 53 -3.93 4.23 2.02
C ALA A 53 -3.45 4.27 0.55
N VAL A 54 -3.39 3.10 -0.11
CA VAL A 54 -3.01 2.99 -1.52
C VAL A 54 -4.02 3.72 -2.41
N LEU A 55 -5.33 3.50 -2.20
CA LEU A 55 -6.38 4.17 -2.97
C LEU A 55 -6.34 5.69 -2.77
N GLN A 56 -6.17 6.15 -1.53
CA GLN A 56 -6.00 7.56 -1.22
C GLN A 56 -4.81 8.15 -1.98
N ARG A 57 -3.67 7.46 -1.99
CA ARG A 57 -2.47 7.96 -2.66
C ARG A 57 -2.65 8.02 -4.18
N LEU A 58 -3.25 7.01 -4.79
CA LEU A 58 -3.58 7.00 -6.22
C LEU A 58 -4.52 8.17 -6.61
N LEU A 59 -5.51 8.48 -5.77
CA LEU A 59 -6.40 9.64 -5.97
C LEU A 59 -5.62 10.96 -5.92
N GLN A 60 -4.69 11.12 -4.97
CA GLN A 60 -3.83 12.30 -4.88
C GLN A 60 -2.94 12.46 -6.11
N LEU A 61 -2.30 11.38 -6.56
CA LEU A 61 -1.46 11.40 -7.76
C LEU A 61 -2.28 11.73 -9.02
N ARG A 62 -3.52 11.26 -9.10
CA ARG A 62 -4.44 11.62 -10.19
C ARG A 62 -4.84 13.10 -10.14
N ALA A 63 -5.12 13.66 -8.97
CA ALA A 63 -5.53 15.05 -8.80
C ALA A 63 -4.37 16.05 -9.07
N ALA A 64 -3.12 15.58 -8.95
CA ALA A 64 -1.93 16.38 -9.25
C ALA A 64 -1.57 16.42 -10.74
N ARG A 65 -2.30 15.71 -11.60
CA ARG A 65 -2.19 15.78 -13.07
C ARG A 65 -3.19 16.77 -13.64
#